data_AF-A0A3D2WBQ2-F1
#
_entry.id   AF-A0A3D2WBQ2-F1
#
_cell.length_a   1.000
_cell.length_b   1.000
_cell.length_c   1.000
_cell.angle_alpha   90.00
_cell.angle_beta   90.00
_cell.angle_gamma   90.00
#
_symmetry.space_group_name_H-M   'P 1'
#
loop_
_entity.id
_entity.type
_entity.pdbx_description
1 polymer ?
#
loop_
_entity_poly.entity_id
_entity_poly.type
_entity_poly.pdbx_seq_one_letter_code
_entity_poly.pdbx_strand_id
1 'polypeptide(L)'
;AWMDEGTTTFLANESLIEFWPGVDHHRVEARGYLYVAQEGLEQSMMRHGDWYEPGPGYGTASYPKPATLMVALRELIGEDTWEAAYRAFISEWAFKHPTPWDFFATFERFAEQDLDWFWTSFYFDTWKLDHAVGLVQPRTGGGGTVVIEDRGFALFPASVRIRTSGGEELEEFIPVEHWLAGNTQYEIEIPREAGSVIRVEIDPDGYTPDVDRTNNFWPGG
;
A
#
# COMPACT_ATOMS: atom_id res chain seq x y z
N ALA A 1 17.43 -10.74 7.51
CA ALA A 1 16.25 -11.60 7.51
C ALA A 1 15.30 -11.20 6.39
N TRP A 2 14.75 -9.98 6.39
CA TRP A 2 13.70 -9.59 5.44
C TRP A 2 14.04 -9.81 3.95
N MET A 3 15.28 -9.58 3.53
CA MET A 3 15.67 -9.78 2.12
C MET A 3 15.57 -11.23 1.68
N ASP A 4 15.87 -12.18 2.56
CA ASP A 4 15.84 -13.61 2.24
C ASP A 4 14.42 -14.15 2.45
N GLU A 5 13.87 -13.89 3.63
CA GLU A 5 12.60 -14.46 4.07
C GLU A 5 11.40 -13.78 3.41
N GLY A 6 11.43 -12.45 3.29
CA GLY A 6 10.36 -11.67 2.68
C GLY A 6 10.21 -11.89 1.18
N THR A 7 11.33 -11.99 0.45
CA THR A 7 11.30 -12.34 -1.00
C THR A 7 10.79 -13.77 -1.20
N THR A 8 11.20 -14.70 -0.33
CA THR A 8 10.71 -16.09 -0.35
C THR A 8 9.21 -16.16 -0.05
N THR A 9 8.73 -15.43 0.95
CA THR A 9 7.30 -15.34 1.27
C THR A 9 6.50 -14.75 0.11
N PHE A 10 6.97 -13.66 -0.49
CA PHE A 10 6.33 -13.07 -1.68
C PHE A 10 6.19 -14.09 -2.81
N LEU A 11 7.30 -14.76 -3.19
CA LEU A 11 7.30 -15.76 -4.28
C LEU A 11 6.49 -17.02 -3.95
N ALA A 12 6.46 -17.41 -2.68
CA ALA A 12 5.59 -18.49 -2.21
C ALA A 12 4.12 -18.10 -2.40
N ASN A 13 3.73 -16.88 -2.04
CA ASN A 13 2.36 -16.40 -2.21
C ASN A 13 1.94 -16.34 -3.69
N GLU A 14 2.83 -15.88 -4.58
CA GLU A 14 2.63 -15.97 -6.04
C GLU A 14 2.35 -17.40 -6.49
N SER A 15 3.20 -18.34 -6.04
CA SER A 15 3.04 -19.76 -6.39
C SER A 15 1.73 -20.34 -5.83
N LEU A 16 1.35 -19.98 -4.61
CA LEU A 16 0.13 -20.47 -3.97
C LEU A 16 -1.13 -20.00 -4.70
N ILE A 17 -1.15 -18.77 -5.24
CA ILE A 17 -2.26 -18.26 -6.06
C ILE A 17 -2.44 -19.11 -7.32
N GLU A 18 -1.34 -19.53 -7.96
CA GLU A 18 -1.39 -20.42 -9.14
C GLU A 18 -1.90 -21.82 -8.78
N PHE A 19 -1.44 -22.39 -7.66
CA PHE A 19 -1.84 -23.74 -7.23
C PHE A 19 -3.25 -23.81 -6.62
N TRP A 20 -3.70 -22.75 -5.94
CA TRP A 20 -5.01 -22.65 -5.27
C TRP A 20 -5.79 -21.42 -5.77
N PRO A 21 -6.31 -21.46 -7.00
CA PRO A 21 -7.04 -20.35 -7.56
C PRO A 21 -8.30 -20.03 -6.72
N GLY A 22 -8.57 -18.74 -6.56
CA GLY A 22 -9.70 -18.22 -5.75
C GLY A 22 -9.34 -17.85 -4.32
N VAL A 23 -8.11 -18.10 -3.88
CA VAL A 23 -7.56 -17.55 -2.64
C VAL A 23 -6.44 -16.57 -3.00
N ASP A 24 -6.60 -15.32 -2.58
CA ASP A 24 -5.55 -14.31 -2.68
C ASP A 24 -4.59 -14.46 -1.50
N HIS A 25 -3.47 -15.14 -1.73
CA HIS A 25 -2.48 -15.41 -0.68
C HIS A 25 -1.71 -14.15 -0.26
N HIS A 26 -1.59 -13.14 -1.11
CA HIS A 26 -1.00 -11.85 -0.73
C HIS A 26 -1.86 -11.14 0.31
N ARG A 27 -3.18 -11.10 0.13
CA ARG A 27 -4.10 -10.55 1.13
C ARG A 27 -4.17 -11.38 2.40
N VAL A 28 -3.97 -12.70 2.31
CA VAL A 28 -3.86 -13.56 3.50
C VAL A 28 -2.64 -13.16 4.33
N GLU A 29 -1.49 -12.99 3.68
CA GLU A 29 -0.24 -12.58 4.31
C GLU A 29 -0.35 -11.16 4.91
N ALA A 30 -0.90 -10.22 4.14
CA ALA A 30 -1.06 -8.83 4.56
C ALA A 30 -1.83 -8.68 5.87
N ARG A 31 -2.84 -9.52 6.13
CA ARG A 31 -3.58 -9.50 7.40
C ARG A 31 -2.68 -9.70 8.63
N GLY A 32 -1.65 -10.53 8.52
CA GLY A 32 -0.69 -10.76 9.61
C GLY A 32 0.16 -9.52 9.90
N TYR A 33 0.63 -8.86 8.85
CA TYR A 33 1.36 -7.59 8.97
C TYR A 33 0.45 -6.48 9.52
N LEU A 34 -0.70 -6.23 8.88
CA LEU A 34 -1.59 -5.12 9.23
C LEU A 34 -2.13 -5.23 10.65
N TYR A 35 -2.40 -6.43 11.16
CA TYR A 35 -2.77 -6.63 12.56
C TYR A 35 -1.66 -6.15 13.53
N VAL A 36 -0.41 -6.54 13.29
CA VAL A 36 0.73 -6.15 14.13
C VAL A 36 1.01 -4.64 14.03
N ALA A 37 0.84 -4.08 12.83
CA ALA A 37 0.90 -2.64 12.60
C ALA A 37 -0.18 -1.90 13.39
N GLN A 38 -1.43 -2.32 13.29
CA GLN A 38 -2.56 -1.73 13.99
C GLN A 38 -2.33 -1.71 15.52
N GLU A 39 -1.88 -2.83 16.09
CA GLU A 39 -1.58 -2.97 17.53
C GLU A 39 -0.33 -2.20 17.99
N GLY A 40 0.45 -1.61 17.06
CA GLY A 40 1.68 -0.88 17.40
C GLY A 40 2.81 -1.78 17.91
N LEU A 41 2.80 -3.06 17.51
CA LEU A 41 3.76 -4.08 17.93
C LEU A 41 4.87 -4.30 16.89
N GLU A 42 4.88 -3.50 15.83
CA GLU A 42 5.91 -3.51 14.80
C GLU A 42 7.29 -3.16 15.35
N GLN A 43 8.29 -3.64 14.64
CA GLN A 43 9.67 -3.21 14.78
C GLN A 43 10.26 -3.01 13.38
N SER A 44 11.15 -2.03 13.24
CA SER A 44 11.78 -1.67 11.97
C SER A 44 12.43 -2.87 11.27
N MET A 45 12.21 -3.01 9.97
CA MET A 45 12.82 -4.08 9.15
C MET A 45 14.34 -3.92 9.06
N MET A 46 14.84 -2.70 9.21
CA MET A 46 16.25 -2.36 9.16
C MET A 46 16.97 -2.55 10.50
N ARG A 47 16.27 -3.02 11.54
CA ARG A 47 16.84 -3.32 12.85
C ARG A 47 17.76 -4.55 12.79
N HIS A 48 18.88 -4.51 13.52
CA HIS A 48 19.74 -5.68 13.69
C HIS A 48 18.98 -6.81 14.41
N GLY A 49 19.16 -8.06 13.95
CA GLY A 49 18.41 -9.23 14.44
C GLY A 49 18.45 -9.42 15.96
N ASP A 50 19.62 -9.23 16.58
CA ASP A 50 19.79 -9.37 18.03
C ASP A 50 19.10 -8.28 18.86
N TRP A 51 18.63 -7.21 18.22
CA TRP A 51 18.03 -6.07 18.92
C TRP A 51 16.52 -6.15 18.96
N TYR A 52 15.90 -7.09 18.25
CA TYR A 52 14.45 -7.23 18.30
C TYR A 52 13.97 -7.58 19.72
N GLU A 53 12.93 -6.89 20.15
CA GLU A 53 12.25 -7.20 21.41
C GLU A 53 11.38 -8.45 21.26
N PRO A 54 11.20 -9.23 22.34
CA PRO A 54 10.29 -10.37 22.34
C PRO A 54 8.88 -9.97 21.89
N GLY A 55 8.30 -10.74 20.97
CA GLY A 55 6.97 -10.47 20.44
C GLY A 55 6.88 -10.76 18.95
N PRO A 56 5.79 -10.33 18.29
CA PRO A 56 5.56 -10.62 16.88
C PRO A 56 6.48 -9.80 15.95
N GLY A 57 7.02 -8.67 16.42
CA GLY A 57 7.73 -7.69 15.59
C GLY A 57 8.85 -8.27 14.73
N TYR A 58 9.68 -9.19 15.27
CA TYR A 58 10.76 -9.79 14.47
C TYR A 58 10.25 -10.69 13.35
N GLY A 59 9.27 -11.54 13.65
CA GLY A 59 8.64 -12.41 12.66
C GLY A 59 7.95 -11.57 11.60
N THR A 60 7.16 -10.58 12.00
CA THR A 60 6.46 -9.69 11.08
C THR A 60 7.41 -8.93 10.16
N ALA A 61 8.46 -8.33 10.71
CA ALA A 61 9.46 -7.58 9.95
C ALA A 61 10.32 -8.47 9.02
N SER A 62 10.37 -9.78 9.28
CA SER A 62 11.13 -10.73 8.46
C SER A 62 10.30 -11.36 7.35
N TYR A 63 8.99 -11.58 7.54
CA TYR A 63 8.16 -12.39 6.64
C TYR A 63 6.95 -11.62 6.05
N PRO A 64 5.83 -11.39 6.78
CA PRO A 64 4.61 -10.84 6.18
C PRO A 64 4.77 -9.39 5.74
N LYS A 65 5.48 -8.55 6.50
CA LYS A 65 5.67 -7.14 6.17
C LYS A 65 6.42 -6.95 4.84
N PRO A 66 7.66 -7.48 4.65
CA PRO A 66 8.36 -7.32 3.37
C PRO A 66 7.58 -7.90 2.18
N ALA A 67 6.90 -9.05 2.34
CA ALA A 67 6.10 -9.62 1.27
C ALA A 67 4.92 -8.71 0.88
N THR A 68 4.22 -8.15 1.87
CA THR A 68 3.14 -7.18 1.63
C THR A 68 3.66 -5.91 0.96
N LEU A 69 4.81 -5.40 1.40
CA LEU A 69 5.41 -4.20 0.83
C LEU A 69 5.90 -4.41 -0.61
N MET A 70 6.30 -5.63 -1.00
CA MET A 70 6.62 -5.93 -2.40
C MET A 70 5.38 -5.87 -3.30
N VAL A 71 4.22 -6.31 -2.80
CA VAL A 71 2.93 -6.15 -3.50
C VAL A 71 2.57 -4.66 -3.59
N ALA A 72 2.65 -3.92 -2.48
CA ALA A 72 2.37 -2.48 -2.48
C ALA A 72 3.29 -1.71 -3.44
N LEU A 73 4.58 -2.04 -3.48
CA LEU A 73 5.55 -1.47 -4.41
C LEU A 73 5.20 -1.81 -5.86
N ARG A 74 4.73 -3.03 -6.13
CA ARG A 74 4.27 -3.46 -7.46
C ARG A 74 3.07 -2.65 -7.94
N GLU A 75 2.10 -2.41 -7.07
CA GLU A 75 0.97 -1.54 -7.38
C GLU A 75 1.42 -0.09 -7.63
N LEU A 76 2.38 0.40 -6.84
CA LEU A 76 2.90 1.76 -6.95
C LEU A 76 3.60 2.03 -8.29
N ILE A 77 4.48 1.12 -8.74
CA ILE A 77 5.33 1.33 -9.92
C ILE A 77 4.80 0.62 -11.18
N GLY A 78 3.76 -0.19 -11.04
CA GLY A 78 3.17 -1.03 -12.07
C GLY A 78 3.87 -2.38 -12.26
N GLU A 79 3.08 -3.39 -12.65
CA GLU A 79 3.52 -4.79 -12.83
C GLU A 79 4.75 -4.92 -13.74
N ASP A 80 4.71 -4.32 -14.93
CA ASP A 80 5.79 -4.45 -15.93
C ASP A 80 7.12 -3.87 -15.41
N THR A 81 7.06 -2.71 -14.75
CA THR A 81 8.22 -2.05 -14.14
C THR A 81 8.77 -2.88 -13.00
N TRP A 82 7.89 -3.38 -12.13
CA TRP A 82 8.24 -4.22 -10.99
C TRP A 82 8.90 -5.52 -11.44
N GLU A 83 8.33 -6.20 -12.44
CA GLU A 83 8.88 -7.45 -12.97
C GLU A 83 10.26 -7.24 -13.58
N ALA A 84 10.43 -6.16 -14.36
CA ALA A 84 11.71 -5.80 -14.95
C ALA A 84 12.77 -5.50 -13.87
N ALA A 85 12.41 -4.72 -12.85
CA ALA A 85 13.30 -4.40 -11.72
C ALA A 85 13.70 -5.65 -10.94
N TYR A 86 12.74 -6.52 -10.61
CA TYR A 86 12.98 -7.71 -9.80
C TYR A 86 13.84 -8.74 -10.55
N ARG A 87 13.59 -8.96 -11.85
CA ARG A 87 14.45 -9.79 -12.71
C ARG A 87 15.86 -9.23 -12.81
N ALA A 88 16.00 -7.91 -12.97
CA ALA A 88 17.30 -7.26 -13.01
C ALA A 88 18.06 -7.45 -11.70
N PHE A 89 17.42 -7.19 -10.55
CA PHE A 89 17.99 -7.40 -9.23
C PHE A 89 18.52 -8.84 -9.07
N ILE A 90 17.69 -9.85 -9.35
CA ILE A 90 18.09 -11.26 -9.27
C ILE A 90 19.31 -11.54 -10.16
N SER A 91 19.29 -11.06 -11.41
CA SER A 91 20.38 -11.34 -12.36
C SER A 91 21.70 -10.66 -12.00
N GLU A 92 21.63 -9.40 -11.56
CA GLU A 92 22.81 -8.58 -11.27
C GLU A 92 23.46 -9.00 -9.95
N TRP A 93 22.67 -9.51 -9.01
CA TRP A 93 23.10 -9.90 -7.66
C TRP A 93 23.23 -11.40 -7.46
N ALA A 94 23.02 -12.20 -8.52
CA ALA A 94 23.27 -13.64 -8.50
C ALA A 94 24.70 -13.94 -8.02
N PHE A 95 24.80 -14.86 -7.06
CA PHE A 95 26.06 -15.30 -6.42
C PHE A 95 26.84 -14.20 -5.69
N LYS A 96 26.17 -13.10 -5.31
CA LYS A 96 26.72 -12.01 -4.49
C LYS A 96 26.01 -11.91 -3.14
N HIS A 97 26.39 -10.92 -2.35
CA HIS A 97 25.76 -10.56 -1.08
C HIS A 97 25.11 -9.17 -1.20
N PRO A 98 23.92 -9.06 -1.82
CA PRO A 98 23.23 -7.78 -1.92
C PRO A 98 22.84 -7.27 -0.53
N THR A 99 22.79 -5.96 -0.42
CA THR A 99 22.29 -5.21 0.74
C THR A 99 20.93 -4.60 0.41
N PRO A 100 20.18 -4.09 1.41
CA PRO A 100 18.95 -3.33 1.16
C PRO A 100 19.11 -2.20 0.14
N TRP A 101 20.25 -1.51 0.17
CA TRP A 101 20.56 -0.42 -0.76
C TRP A 101 20.60 -0.86 -2.22
N ASP A 102 21.08 -2.08 -2.47
CA ASP A 102 21.15 -2.65 -3.82
C ASP A 102 19.76 -2.98 -4.37
N PHE A 103 18.84 -3.38 -3.49
CA PHE A 103 17.43 -3.57 -3.82
C PHE A 103 16.77 -2.21 -4.11
N PHE A 104 16.86 -1.25 -3.19
CA PHE A 104 16.26 0.08 -3.34
C PHE A 104 16.74 0.77 -4.62
N ALA A 105 18.06 0.82 -4.84
CA ALA A 105 18.64 1.44 -6.03
C ALA A 105 18.22 0.74 -7.33
N THR A 106 18.01 -0.58 -7.31
CA THR A 106 17.49 -1.28 -8.48
C THR A 106 16.05 -0.88 -8.79
N PHE A 107 15.18 -0.86 -7.78
CA PHE A 107 13.78 -0.51 -7.98
C PHE A 107 13.60 0.96 -8.40
N GLU A 108 14.31 1.89 -7.78
CA GLU A 108 14.27 3.31 -8.18
C GLU A 108 14.79 3.54 -9.59
N ARG A 109 15.87 2.84 -9.98
CA ARG A 109 16.42 2.93 -11.34
C ARG A 109 15.41 2.52 -12.41
N PHE A 110 14.61 1.50 -12.15
CA PHE A 110 13.59 1.03 -13.10
C PHE A 110 12.30 1.85 -13.03
N ALA A 111 11.91 2.30 -11.84
CA ALA A 111 10.74 3.16 -11.66
C ALA A 111 10.96 4.58 -12.21
N GLU A 112 12.22 5.01 -12.37
CA GLU A 112 12.60 6.39 -12.69
C GLU A 112 12.00 7.41 -11.70
N GLN A 113 11.87 6.98 -10.44
CA GLN A 113 11.22 7.72 -9.35
C GLN A 113 12.10 7.66 -8.09
N ASP A 114 12.04 8.73 -7.31
CA ASP A 114 12.57 8.75 -5.95
C ASP A 114 11.55 8.07 -5.02
N LEU A 115 11.97 6.99 -4.38
CA LEU A 115 11.13 6.17 -3.49
C LEU A 115 11.61 6.25 -2.03
N ASP A 116 12.46 7.23 -1.68
CA ASP A 116 12.99 7.40 -0.32
C ASP A 116 11.87 7.49 0.73
N TRP A 117 10.74 8.12 0.38
CA TRP A 117 9.56 8.21 1.25
C TRP A 117 8.95 6.84 1.56
N PHE A 118 8.94 5.91 0.59
CA PHE A 118 8.43 4.55 0.75
C PHE A 118 9.38 3.72 1.62
N TRP A 119 10.69 3.76 1.32
CA TRP A 119 11.69 3.05 2.12
C TRP A 119 11.73 3.57 3.55
N THR A 120 11.72 4.88 3.74
CA THR A 120 11.75 5.51 5.07
C THR A 120 10.55 5.06 5.88
N SER A 121 9.34 5.24 5.35
CA SER A 121 8.10 4.96 6.09
C SER A 121 7.96 3.50 6.50
N PHE A 122 8.26 2.59 5.58
CA PHE A 122 7.94 1.17 5.76
C PHE A 122 9.13 0.30 6.15
N TYR A 123 10.34 0.59 5.68
CA TYR A 123 11.53 -0.24 5.97
C TYR A 123 12.29 0.28 7.19
N PHE A 124 12.57 1.58 7.23
CA PHE A 124 13.33 2.19 8.32
C PHE A 124 12.47 2.48 9.54
N ASP A 125 11.27 3.01 9.33
CA ASP A 125 10.30 3.30 10.38
C ASP A 125 9.17 2.26 10.44
N THR A 126 8.28 2.47 11.41
CA THR A 126 7.02 1.72 11.59
C THR A 126 5.85 2.68 11.45
N TRP A 127 5.94 3.61 10.50
CA TRP A 127 4.85 4.51 10.19
C TRP A 127 3.71 3.73 9.52
N LYS A 128 2.49 4.19 9.73
CA LYS A 128 1.28 3.53 9.24
C LYS A 128 0.65 4.36 8.13
N LEU A 129 0.14 3.67 7.12
CA LEU A 129 -0.77 4.23 6.12
C LEU A 129 -2.19 4.10 6.66
N ASP A 130 -2.96 5.18 6.64
CA ASP A 130 -4.37 5.22 7.07
C ASP A 130 -5.10 6.28 6.23
N HIS A 131 -5.58 5.87 5.05
CA HIS A 131 -6.40 6.71 4.19
C HIS A 131 -7.88 6.48 4.47
N ALA A 132 -8.58 7.54 4.87
CA ALA A 132 -9.98 7.46 5.24
C ALA A 132 -10.88 8.25 4.28
N VAL A 133 -12.08 7.73 4.04
CA VAL A 133 -13.17 8.56 3.51
C VAL A 133 -13.63 9.49 4.64
N GLY A 134 -13.38 10.77 4.48
CA GLY A 134 -13.80 11.82 5.41
C GLY A 134 -15.23 12.27 5.14
N LEU A 135 -15.40 13.57 4.88
CA LEU A 135 -16.70 14.16 4.60
C LEU A 135 -17.21 13.75 3.22
N VAL A 136 -18.46 13.26 3.17
CA VAL A 136 -19.24 13.18 1.92
C VAL A 136 -20.43 14.11 2.02
N GLN A 137 -20.37 15.22 1.28
CA GLN A 137 -21.37 16.27 1.30
C GLN A 137 -22.15 16.31 -0.02
N PRO A 138 -23.37 15.76 -0.09
CA PRO A 138 -24.19 15.83 -1.30
C PRO A 138 -24.67 17.26 -1.56
N ARG A 139 -24.81 17.61 -2.84
CA ARG A 139 -25.31 18.92 -3.28
C ARG A 139 -26.77 18.83 -3.70
N THR A 140 -27.56 19.86 -3.36
CA THR A 140 -28.97 19.93 -3.80
C THR A 140 -29.05 19.92 -5.33
N GLY A 141 -29.77 18.94 -5.89
CA GLY A 141 -29.91 18.76 -7.33
C GLY A 141 -28.83 17.88 -7.98
N GLY A 142 -28.10 17.07 -7.20
CA GLY A 142 -27.08 16.12 -7.70
C GLY A 142 -25.65 16.60 -7.48
N GLY A 143 -24.69 15.67 -7.54
CA GLY A 143 -23.28 15.89 -7.24
C GLY A 143 -23.00 16.04 -5.75
N GLY A 144 -21.85 16.62 -5.43
CA GLY A 144 -21.39 16.80 -4.06
C GLY A 144 -19.88 16.97 -3.98
N THR A 145 -19.36 16.89 -2.76
CA THR A 145 -17.94 16.90 -2.47
C THR A 145 -17.62 15.65 -1.64
N VAL A 146 -16.56 14.95 -2.01
CA VAL A 146 -16.01 13.82 -1.25
C VAL A 146 -14.62 14.21 -0.78
N VAL A 147 -14.34 14.07 0.51
CA VAL A 147 -13.02 14.36 1.10
C VAL A 147 -12.34 13.05 1.43
N ILE A 148 -11.11 12.89 0.95
CA ILE A 148 -10.20 11.82 1.34
C ILE A 148 -9.18 12.40 2.31
N GLU A 149 -8.95 11.70 3.42
CA GLU A 149 -8.04 12.12 4.48
C GLU A 149 -6.85 11.15 4.56
N ASP A 150 -5.65 11.68 4.79
CA ASP A 150 -4.53 10.89 5.29
C ASP A 150 -4.40 11.14 6.81
N ARG A 151 -4.53 10.06 7.58
CA ARG A 151 -4.43 10.03 9.04
C ARG A 151 -3.15 9.35 9.53
N GLY A 152 -2.36 8.83 8.59
CA GLY A 152 -1.12 8.14 8.83
C GLY A 152 0.10 9.04 8.75
N PHE A 153 1.27 8.39 8.81
CA PHE A 153 2.56 9.02 8.52
C PHE A 153 3.28 8.32 7.37
N ALA A 154 2.87 7.10 7.00
CA ALA A 154 3.37 6.42 5.82
C ALA A 154 2.56 6.85 4.61
N LEU A 155 2.99 7.96 4.00
CA LEU A 155 2.32 8.57 2.85
C LEU A 155 2.34 7.59 1.67
N PHE A 156 1.24 7.49 0.94
CA PHE A 156 1.10 6.60 -0.22
C PHE A 156 0.12 7.23 -1.23
N PRO A 157 0.18 6.97 -2.54
CA PRO A 157 -0.90 7.43 -3.43
C PRO A 157 -2.24 6.75 -3.07
N ALA A 158 -3.36 7.36 -3.45
CA ALA A 158 -4.68 6.79 -3.19
C ALA A 158 -5.50 6.65 -4.49
N SER A 159 -5.98 5.45 -4.77
CA SER A 159 -7.00 5.21 -5.80
C SER A 159 -8.38 5.22 -5.16
N VAL A 160 -9.32 5.99 -5.72
CA VAL A 160 -10.67 6.17 -5.16
C VAL A 160 -11.70 5.86 -6.23
N ARG A 161 -12.61 4.93 -5.94
CA ARG A 161 -13.78 4.63 -6.77
C ARG A 161 -15.04 5.22 -6.14
N ILE A 162 -15.78 5.99 -6.93
CA ILE A 162 -17.01 6.67 -6.50
C ILE A 162 -18.17 6.21 -7.39
N ARG A 163 -19.16 5.56 -6.79
CA ARG A 163 -20.41 5.19 -7.47
C ARG A 163 -21.46 6.26 -7.24
N THR A 164 -22.14 6.65 -8.31
CA THR A 164 -23.16 7.71 -8.27
C THR A 164 -24.53 7.21 -8.74
N SER A 165 -25.59 7.94 -8.42
CA SER A 165 -26.96 7.57 -8.81
C SER A 165 -27.25 7.72 -10.28
N GLY A 166 -26.39 8.41 -11.03
CA GLY A 166 -26.43 8.47 -12.49
C GLY A 166 -26.02 7.17 -13.17
N GLY A 167 -25.45 6.21 -12.42
CA GLY A 167 -24.98 4.92 -12.93
C GLY A 167 -23.53 4.92 -13.42
N GLU A 168 -22.84 6.07 -13.33
CA GLU A 168 -21.42 6.21 -13.66
C GLU A 168 -20.54 5.90 -12.44
N GLU A 169 -19.44 5.19 -12.68
CA GLU A 169 -18.32 5.04 -11.73
C GLU A 169 -17.26 6.07 -12.09
N LEU A 170 -16.91 6.92 -11.12
CA LEU A 170 -15.80 7.85 -11.23
C LEU A 170 -14.60 7.22 -10.53
N GLU A 171 -13.44 7.29 -11.17
CA GLU A 171 -12.16 6.89 -10.58
C GLU A 171 -11.26 8.13 -10.46
N GLU A 172 -10.75 8.36 -9.26
CA GLU A 172 -9.81 9.43 -8.95
C GLU A 172 -8.51 8.81 -8.43
N PHE A 173 -7.38 9.30 -8.93
CA PHE A 173 -6.06 8.95 -8.43
C PHE A 173 -5.42 10.16 -7.76
N ILE A 174 -5.13 10.04 -6.47
CA ILE A 174 -4.46 11.07 -5.68
C ILE A 174 -2.97 10.75 -5.65
N PRO A 175 -2.12 11.57 -6.29
CA PRO A 175 -0.68 11.33 -6.36
C PRO A 175 -0.02 11.52 -4.98
N VAL A 176 1.03 10.76 -4.69
CA VAL A 176 1.73 10.81 -3.40
C VAL A 176 2.32 12.18 -3.09
N GLU A 177 2.66 12.94 -4.14
CA GLU A 177 3.15 14.31 -4.06
C GLU A 177 2.18 15.26 -3.34
N HIS A 178 0.87 14.98 -3.41
CA HIS A 178 -0.14 15.74 -2.67
C HIS A 178 0.10 15.64 -1.16
N TRP A 179 0.36 14.43 -0.66
CA TRP A 179 0.62 14.15 0.74
C TRP A 179 2.02 14.60 1.16
N LEU A 180 3.02 14.38 0.30
CA LEU A 180 4.40 14.83 0.53
C LEU A 180 4.52 16.36 0.64
N ALA A 181 3.61 17.11 0.00
CA ALA A 181 3.51 18.55 0.15
C ALA A 181 2.96 18.99 1.53
N GLY A 182 2.59 18.05 2.40
CA GLY A 182 2.07 18.29 3.74
C GLY A 182 0.55 18.48 3.80
N ASN A 183 -0.17 18.18 2.72
CA ASN A 183 -1.63 18.15 2.75
C ASN A 183 -2.09 16.87 3.46
N THR A 184 -3.16 16.96 4.25
CA THR A 184 -3.76 15.79 4.93
C THR A 184 -5.17 15.51 4.43
N GLN A 185 -5.66 16.28 3.46
CA GLN A 185 -6.98 16.15 2.88
C GLN A 185 -6.93 16.42 1.37
N TYR A 186 -7.75 15.71 0.61
CA TYR A 186 -7.97 15.92 -0.81
C TYR A 186 -9.47 15.97 -1.09
N GLU A 187 -9.93 17.04 -1.74
CA GLU A 187 -11.35 17.23 -2.08
C GLU A 187 -11.61 16.81 -3.53
N ILE A 188 -12.56 15.90 -3.71
CA ILE A 188 -13.04 15.42 -5.00
C ILE A 188 -14.42 16.04 -5.25
N GLU A 189 -14.52 16.85 -6.29
CA GLU A 189 -15.76 17.47 -6.73
C GLU A 189 -16.55 16.54 -7.65
N ILE A 190 -17.79 16.21 -7.25
CA ILE A 190 -18.67 15.34 -8.02
C ILE A 190 -19.60 16.19 -8.89
N PRO A 191 -19.57 16.02 -10.23
CA PRO A 191 -20.43 16.76 -11.14
C PRO A 191 -21.92 16.53 -10.84
N ARG A 192 -22.76 17.53 -11.12
CA ARG A 192 -24.21 17.44 -10.82
C ARG A 192 -24.89 16.36 -11.66
N GLU A 193 -24.46 16.23 -12.91
CA GLU A 193 -24.90 15.28 -13.91
C GLU A 193 -24.63 13.83 -13.54
N ALA A 194 -23.61 13.56 -12.72
CA ALA A 194 -23.34 12.22 -12.17
C ALA A 194 -24.42 11.81 -11.15
N GLY A 195 -25.23 12.74 -10.65
CA GLY A 195 -26.22 12.47 -9.61
C GLY A 195 -25.59 12.38 -8.22
N SER A 196 -26.31 11.82 -7.26
CA SER A 196 -25.86 11.76 -5.87
C SER A 196 -24.81 10.67 -5.66
N VAL A 197 -23.84 10.91 -4.77
CA VAL A 197 -22.88 9.88 -4.33
C VAL A 197 -23.64 8.76 -3.62
N ILE A 198 -23.40 7.52 -4.03
CA ILE A 198 -23.98 6.30 -3.44
C ILE A 198 -22.91 5.53 -2.65
N ARG A 199 -21.69 5.46 -3.19
CA ARG A 199 -20.58 4.75 -2.55
C ARG A 199 -19.26 5.45 -2.85
N VAL A 200 -18.37 5.47 -1.87
CA VAL A 200 -16.95 5.81 -2.03
C VAL A 200 -16.14 4.64 -1.50
N GLU A 201 -15.06 4.31 -2.19
CA GLU A 201 -14.16 3.20 -1.87
C GLU A 201 -12.72 3.59 -2.20
N ILE A 202 -11.87 3.63 -1.18
CA ILE A 202 -10.42 3.83 -1.31
C ILE A 202 -9.74 2.47 -1.47
N ASP A 203 -8.76 2.39 -2.36
CA ASP A 203 -8.02 1.18 -2.69
C ASP A 203 -8.97 0.01 -3.05
N PRO A 204 -9.73 0.14 -4.15
CA PRO A 204 -10.67 -0.88 -4.59
C PRO A 204 -9.98 -2.23 -4.93
N ASP A 205 -8.71 -2.19 -5.30
CA ASP A 205 -7.91 -3.38 -5.59
C ASP A 205 -7.30 -4.01 -4.33
N GLY A 206 -7.33 -3.31 -3.20
CA GLY A 206 -7.12 -3.89 -1.87
C GLY A 206 -5.70 -4.33 -1.56
N TYR A 207 -4.71 -3.71 -2.21
CA TYR A 207 -3.30 -4.10 -2.11
C TYR A 207 -2.43 -3.04 -1.43
N THR A 208 -2.99 -1.88 -1.07
CA THR A 208 -2.28 -0.90 -0.24
C THR A 208 -2.22 -1.38 1.21
N PRO A 209 -1.10 -1.15 1.92
CA PRO A 209 -0.91 -1.61 3.30
C PRO A 209 -1.60 -0.67 4.32
N ASP A 210 -2.87 -0.33 4.06
CA ASP A 210 -3.69 0.49 4.93
C ASP A 210 -4.07 -0.28 6.20
N VAL A 211 -3.76 0.29 7.37
CA VAL A 211 -3.95 -0.38 8.66
C VAL A 211 -5.39 -0.34 9.15
N ASP A 212 -6.25 0.52 8.61
CA ASP A 212 -7.66 0.63 8.99
C ASP A 212 -8.59 0.71 7.77
N ARG A 213 -8.68 -0.40 7.06
CA ARG A 213 -9.59 -0.55 5.92
C ARG A 213 -11.07 -0.32 6.24
N THR A 214 -11.47 -0.26 7.52
CA THR A 214 -12.90 -0.03 7.87
C THR A 214 -13.34 1.39 7.53
N ASN A 215 -12.40 2.33 7.45
CA ASN A 215 -12.65 3.73 7.13
C ASN A 215 -12.46 4.07 5.64
N ASN A 216 -12.07 3.10 4.80
CA ASN A 216 -11.91 3.24 3.35
C ASN A 216 -13.23 3.30 2.58
N PHE A 217 -14.38 3.22 3.27
CA PHE A 217 -15.69 3.11 2.64
C PHE A 217 -16.69 4.14 3.16
N TRP A 218 -17.48 4.69 2.25
CA TRP A 218 -18.69 5.43 2.58
C TRP A 218 -19.89 4.93 1.76
N PRO A 219 -21.09 4.76 2.37
CA PRO A 219 -21.29 4.70 3.81
C PRO A 219 -20.47 3.56 4.43
N GLY A 220 -20.01 3.77 5.67
CA GLY A 220 -19.28 2.74 6.41
C GLY A 220 -20.11 1.47 6.58
N GLY A 221 -19.44 0.32 6.56
CA GLY A 221 -20.03 -1.00 6.76
C GLY A 221 -20.41 -1.30 8.21
#